data_AF-A0A2A2WKH8-F1
#
_entry.id   AF-A0A2A2WKH8-F1
#
_cell.length_a   1.000
_cell.length_b   1.000
_cell.length_c   1.000
_cell.angle_alpha   90.00
_cell.angle_beta   90.00
_cell.angle_gamma   90.00
#
_symmetry.space_group_name_H-M   'P 1'
#
loop_
_entity.id
_entity.type
_entity.pdbx_description
1 polymer ?
#
loop_
_entity_poly.entity_id
_entity_poly.type
_entity_poly.pdbx_seq_one_letter_code
_entity_poly.pdbx_strand_id
1 'polypeptide(L)'
;MYRRLYPNAKTYNRTVFPLWENLYPTPAEVAAAVLGLIITCGWNLGTALALGVSDVNRVDARDGSEPLHLRVRLTKPRRGVVSEWSETYTDTGPRSKARLIQMILELTDGARRTLQEVGYPTDAVLVSLSGQVNAIGRNARPVPLTVLVDASTHTIARYLRAWRGEHPELDFATPIRLRSYFATQVHPQGHSLNTNIDYNLNDPTVKKAVQPVIATVLQDHFHAVQARVVNGSATVDDLPLDSRGVLEEVNSGARDTVASACVDHEHAPDTHEPCRASFLTCFACTNAVVLKRHLPRVVALHDHLEGLRAVTPAHLWDSRFAAHHARIASLLVPNRHFSNSDLLAARADVTDTDRDQVNRLMNRTWDT
;
A
#
# COMPACT_ATOMS: atom_id res chain seq x y z
N MET A 1 56.67 -6.42 6.78
CA MET A 1 55.68 -7.54 6.74
C MET A 1 55.21 -7.85 5.32
N TYR A 2 54.83 -6.86 4.50
CA TYR A 2 54.33 -7.04 3.12
C TYR A 2 55.27 -7.74 2.11
N ARG A 3 56.60 -7.64 2.27
CA ARG A 3 57.58 -8.20 1.31
C ARG A 3 57.78 -9.71 1.43
N ARG A 4 57.30 -10.34 2.51
CA ARG A 4 57.52 -11.78 2.78
C ARG A 4 56.55 -12.72 2.07
N LEU A 5 55.42 -12.22 1.57
CA LEU A 5 54.39 -13.08 0.99
C LEU A 5 54.54 -13.32 -0.53
N TYR A 6 55.23 -12.44 -1.27
CA TYR A 6 55.36 -12.56 -2.74
C TYR A 6 56.73 -12.07 -3.25
N PRO A 7 57.75 -12.93 -3.32
CA PRO A 7 59.14 -12.52 -3.59
C PRO A 7 59.40 -11.97 -5.01
N ASN A 8 58.52 -12.24 -5.97
CA ASN A 8 58.79 -12.02 -7.40
C ASN A 8 57.81 -11.05 -8.11
N ALA A 9 56.91 -10.36 -7.39
CA ALA A 9 55.94 -9.44 -7.99
C ALA A 9 56.46 -7.99 -7.97
N LYS A 10 56.56 -7.35 -9.15
CA LYS A 10 56.96 -5.93 -9.29
C LYS A 10 55.88 -5.02 -8.66
N THR A 11 56.25 -4.32 -7.60
CA THR A 11 55.43 -3.41 -6.78
C THR A 11 55.22 -2.05 -7.45
N TYR A 12 54.50 -2.01 -8.57
CA TYR A 12 54.01 -0.76 -9.13
C TYR A 12 52.47 -0.82 -9.18
N ASN A 13 51.81 0.00 -8.35
CA ASN A 13 50.38 0.32 -8.39
C ASN A 13 49.36 -0.84 -8.27
N ARG A 14 49.57 -1.78 -7.35
CA ARG A 14 48.44 -2.59 -6.83
C ARG A 14 48.16 -2.17 -5.40
N THR A 15 47.07 -1.42 -5.28
CA THR A 15 46.46 -0.87 -4.08
C THR A 15 46.27 -1.95 -3.02
N VAL A 16 46.26 -1.57 -1.73
CA VAL A 16 45.92 -2.45 -0.60
C VAL A 16 44.49 -3.04 -0.72
N PHE A 17 43.73 -2.56 -1.69
CA PHE A 17 42.33 -2.86 -1.98
C PHE A 17 41.96 -4.35 -1.98
N PRO A 18 42.72 -5.27 -2.63
CA PRO A 18 42.34 -6.69 -2.68
C PRO A 18 42.32 -7.36 -1.30
N LEU A 19 43.12 -6.90 -0.35
CA LEU A 19 43.09 -7.44 1.02
C LEU A 19 41.86 -6.93 1.78
N TRP A 20 41.48 -5.67 1.58
CA TRP A 20 40.28 -5.09 2.19
C TRP A 20 38.99 -5.72 1.63
N GLU A 21 38.94 -6.02 0.33
CA GLU A 21 37.80 -6.71 -0.32
C GLU A 21 37.54 -8.12 0.24
N ASN A 22 38.56 -8.78 0.79
CA ASN A 22 38.38 -10.09 1.46
C ASN A 22 37.89 -9.96 2.91
N LEU A 23 37.91 -8.76 3.48
CA LEU A 23 37.59 -8.52 4.90
C LEU A 23 36.27 -7.78 5.09
N TYR A 24 35.90 -6.93 4.13
CA TYR A 24 34.76 -6.03 4.25
C TYR A 24 33.95 -6.01 2.96
N PRO A 25 32.63 -5.82 3.06
CA PRO A 25 31.79 -5.82 1.89
C PRO A 25 32.09 -4.63 0.96
N THR A 26 32.15 -4.95 -0.31
CA THR A 26 32.29 -3.99 -1.41
C THR A 26 31.05 -3.12 -1.54
N PRO A 27 31.15 -1.96 -2.23
CA PRO A 27 29.98 -1.18 -2.58
C PRO A 27 28.90 -1.96 -3.35
N ALA A 28 29.31 -2.94 -4.16
CA ALA A 28 28.40 -3.78 -4.94
C ALA A 28 27.60 -4.72 -4.02
N GLU A 29 28.26 -5.39 -3.08
CA GLU A 29 27.59 -6.27 -2.11
C GLU A 29 26.64 -5.51 -1.20
N VAL A 30 27.03 -4.32 -0.73
CA VAL A 30 26.12 -3.49 0.08
C VAL A 30 24.97 -2.93 -0.77
N ALA A 31 25.19 -2.62 -2.05
CA ALA A 31 24.10 -2.28 -2.96
C ALA A 31 23.13 -3.45 -3.17
N ALA A 32 23.65 -4.68 -3.29
CA ALA A 32 22.85 -5.89 -3.34
C ALA A 32 22.04 -6.09 -2.06
N ALA A 33 22.65 -5.87 -0.89
CA ALA A 33 21.98 -5.92 0.41
C ALA A 33 20.84 -4.90 0.52
N VAL A 34 21.09 -3.64 0.12
CA VAL A 34 20.06 -2.59 0.07
C VAL A 34 18.91 -2.99 -0.84
N LEU A 35 19.20 -3.48 -2.04
CA LEU A 35 18.18 -3.95 -2.96
C LEU A 35 17.45 -5.18 -2.41
N GLY A 36 18.13 -6.10 -1.75
CA GLY A 36 17.53 -7.24 -1.08
C GLY A 36 16.54 -6.82 0.00
N LEU A 37 16.90 -5.85 0.86
CA LEU A 37 15.99 -5.31 1.89
C LEU A 37 14.75 -4.67 1.25
N ILE A 38 14.96 -3.88 0.19
CA ILE A 38 13.84 -3.28 -0.55
C ILE A 38 12.97 -4.39 -1.17
N ILE A 39 13.57 -5.34 -1.89
CA ILE A 39 12.92 -6.41 -2.67
C ILE A 39 12.18 -7.43 -1.77
N THR A 40 12.67 -7.68 -0.56
CA THR A 40 12.08 -8.71 0.31
C THR A 40 11.18 -8.10 1.37
N CYS A 41 11.56 -6.96 1.93
CA CYS A 41 10.84 -6.34 3.04
C CYS A 41 9.85 -5.27 2.56
N GLY A 42 9.95 -4.82 1.31
CA GLY A 42 9.10 -3.76 0.76
C GLY A 42 9.44 -2.38 1.32
N TRP A 43 10.65 -2.20 1.83
CA TRP A 43 11.09 -0.95 2.43
C TRP A 43 11.43 0.11 1.40
N ASN A 44 11.27 1.37 1.80
CA ASN A 44 11.82 2.48 1.05
C ASN A 44 13.34 2.52 1.11
N LEU A 45 13.98 3.03 0.04
CA LEU A 45 15.44 3.23 0.01
C LEU A 45 15.95 4.00 1.23
N GLY A 46 15.30 5.11 1.59
CA GLY A 46 15.70 5.88 2.78
C GLY A 46 15.53 5.11 4.08
N THR A 47 14.52 4.25 4.19
CA THR A 47 14.29 3.40 5.37
C THR A 47 15.35 2.30 5.45
N ALA A 48 15.68 1.66 4.34
CA ALA A 48 16.75 0.66 4.29
C ALA A 48 18.13 1.25 4.61
N LEU A 49 18.41 2.45 4.11
CA LEU A 49 19.67 3.16 4.37
C LEU A 49 19.79 3.59 5.84
N ALA A 50 18.70 4.02 6.46
CA ALA A 50 18.68 4.52 7.84
C ALA A 50 18.62 3.42 8.91
N LEU A 51 18.59 2.14 8.53
CA LEU A 51 18.51 1.03 9.49
C LEU A 51 19.72 1.03 10.44
N GLY A 52 19.45 1.18 11.73
CA GLY A 52 20.42 1.03 12.81
C GLY A 52 20.54 -0.42 13.30
N VAL A 53 21.67 -0.77 13.92
CA VAL A 53 21.84 -2.03 14.65
C VAL A 53 20.91 -2.03 15.86
N SER A 54 20.81 -0.88 16.55
CA SER A 54 19.90 -0.69 17.68
C SER A 54 18.41 -0.84 17.32
N ASP A 55 18.06 -0.72 16.04
CA ASP A 55 16.70 -0.92 15.55
C ASP A 55 16.33 -2.40 15.45
N VAL A 56 17.29 -3.32 15.38
CA VAL A 56 17.05 -4.76 15.17
C VAL A 56 17.19 -5.52 16.49
N ASN A 57 16.06 -5.96 17.04
CA ASN A 57 16.00 -6.69 18.30
C ASN A 57 15.64 -8.16 18.06
N ARG A 58 16.48 -9.07 18.54
CA ARG A 58 16.19 -10.51 18.54
C ARG A 58 15.27 -10.84 19.71
N VAL A 59 14.05 -11.32 19.40
CA VAL A 59 12.95 -11.56 20.36
C VAL A 59 12.64 -13.03 20.60
N ASP A 60 13.40 -13.95 19.99
CA ASP A 60 13.31 -15.38 20.30
C ASP A 60 14.12 -15.78 21.56
N ALA A 61 13.82 -16.97 22.10
CA ALA A 61 14.40 -17.60 23.27
C ALA A 61 15.91 -17.88 23.16
N ARG A 62 16.46 -17.90 21.93
CA ARG A 62 17.89 -18.14 21.61
C ARG A 62 18.44 -19.50 22.07
N ASP A 63 17.60 -20.42 22.49
CA ASP A 63 17.94 -21.77 22.93
C ASP A 63 17.75 -22.82 21.81
N GLY A 64 17.31 -22.38 20.63
CA GLY A 64 17.05 -23.24 19.47
C GLY A 64 15.69 -23.93 19.50
N SER A 65 14.84 -23.65 20.49
CA SER A 65 13.47 -24.19 20.57
C SER A 65 12.52 -23.59 19.54
N GLU A 66 12.80 -22.38 19.07
CA GLU A 66 12.00 -21.64 18.10
C GLU A 66 12.87 -20.96 17.03
N PRO A 67 12.32 -20.68 15.83
CA PRO A 67 13.06 -19.99 14.78
C PRO A 67 13.48 -18.58 15.19
N LEU A 68 14.49 -18.03 14.49
CA LEU A 68 14.93 -16.66 14.71
C LEU A 68 13.76 -15.68 14.52
N HIS A 69 13.49 -14.87 15.55
CA HIS A 69 12.47 -13.82 15.50
C HIS A 69 13.16 -12.46 15.68
N LEU A 70 12.99 -11.57 14.70
CA LEU A 70 13.52 -10.21 14.73
C LEU A 70 12.39 -9.20 14.82
N ARG A 71 12.41 -8.34 15.82
CA ARG A 71 11.62 -7.11 15.87
C ARG A 71 12.47 -5.94 15.38
N VAL A 72 12.06 -5.32 14.28
CA VAL A 72 12.77 -4.21 13.65
C VAL A 72 11.98 -2.93 13.84
N ARG A 73 12.58 -1.94 14.50
CA ARG A 73 12.07 -0.57 14.56
C ARG A 73 12.42 0.16 13.27
N LEU A 74 11.44 0.81 12.66
CA LEU A 74 11.62 1.52 11.40
C LEU A 74 11.20 2.96 11.58
N THR A 75 12.02 3.87 11.04
CA THR A 75 11.82 5.30 11.20
C THR A 75 11.76 6.02 9.85
N LYS A 76 10.86 6.99 9.74
CA LYS A 76 10.72 7.92 8.63
C LYS A 76 10.63 9.35 9.19
N PRO A 77 11.77 10.03 9.40
CA PRO A 77 11.82 11.30 10.13
C PRO A 77 10.91 12.39 9.55
N ARG A 78 10.74 12.40 8.23
CA ARG A 78 9.89 13.36 7.50
C ARG A 78 8.38 13.23 7.72
N ARG A 79 7.90 12.32 8.59
CA ARG A 79 6.46 12.01 8.74
C ARG A 79 5.80 12.59 9.99
N GLY A 80 6.53 13.34 10.81
CA GLY A 80 5.98 13.94 12.03
C GLY A 80 5.54 12.88 13.05
N VAL A 81 4.33 12.98 13.59
CA VAL A 81 3.82 12.18 14.73
C VAL A 81 3.78 10.66 14.47
N VAL A 82 3.75 10.21 13.21
CA VAL A 82 3.75 8.77 12.83
C VAL A 82 5.08 8.39 12.15
N SER A 83 6.19 8.86 12.70
CA SER A 83 7.52 8.63 12.14
C SER A 83 8.09 7.25 12.44
N GLU A 84 7.60 6.56 13.47
CA GLU A 84 8.17 5.29 13.94
C GLU A 84 7.13 4.19 13.97
N TRP A 85 7.53 2.98 13.55
CA TRP A 85 6.73 1.77 13.70
C TRP A 85 7.66 0.57 13.92
N SER A 86 7.11 -0.58 14.31
CA SER A 86 7.88 -1.81 14.48
C SER A 86 7.25 -2.94 13.69
N GLU A 87 8.10 -3.76 13.09
CA GLU A 87 7.69 -4.98 12.38
C GLU A 87 8.38 -6.18 13.02
N THR A 88 7.71 -7.34 13.00
CA THR A 88 8.30 -8.59 13.48
C THR A 88 8.45 -9.54 12.29
N TYR A 89 9.65 -10.09 12.12
CA TYR A 89 9.99 -11.04 11.08
C TYR A 89 10.42 -12.36 11.71
N THR A 90 9.91 -13.45 11.15
CA THR A 90 10.26 -14.81 11.55
C THR A 90 11.12 -15.45 10.49
N ASP A 91 12.14 -16.19 10.90
CA ASP A 91 12.94 -17.00 9.99
C ASP A 91 12.21 -18.30 9.61
N THR A 92 11.61 -18.29 8.43
CA THR A 92 10.92 -19.45 7.85
C THR A 92 11.78 -20.20 6.81
N GLY A 93 13.09 -19.88 6.72
CA GLY A 93 14.02 -20.54 5.80
C GLY A 93 14.90 -19.57 5.01
N PRO A 94 15.65 -20.06 4.01
CA PRO A 94 16.72 -19.29 3.32
C PRO A 94 16.27 -17.99 2.65
N ARG A 95 14.98 -17.86 2.33
CA ARG A 95 14.40 -16.67 1.68
C ARG A 95 13.61 -15.77 2.65
N SER A 96 13.67 -16.04 3.94
CA SER A 96 12.94 -15.26 4.94
C SER A 96 13.55 -13.87 5.13
N LYS A 97 12.70 -12.89 5.48
CA LYS A 97 13.13 -11.52 5.77
C LYS A 97 14.10 -11.47 6.96
N ALA A 98 13.81 -12.25 7.99
CA ALA A 98 14.65 -12.36 9.18
C ALA A 98 16.05 -12.90 8.83
N ARG A 99 16.15 -13.92 7.97
CA ARG A 99 17.42 -14.46 7.50
C ARG A 99 18.22 -13.43 6.70
N LEU A 100 17.58 -12.69 5.81
CA LEU A 100 18.26 -11.63 5.06
C LEU A 100 18.84 -10.55 5.97
N ILE A 101 18.05 -10.05 6.92
CA ILE A 101 18.50 -9.02 7.86
C ILE A 101 19.67 -9.55 8.71
N GLN A 102 19.60 -10.80 9.17
CA GLN A 102 20.68 -11.45 9.89
C GLN A 102 21.96 -11.56 9.05
N MET A 103 21.87 -12.01 7.79
CA MET A 103 23.03 -12.08 6.88
C MET A 103 23.67 -10.72 6.67
N ILE A 104 22.88 -9.65 6.53
CA ILE A 104 23.41 -8.30 6.34
C ILE A 104 24.11 -7.84 7.61
N LEU A 105 23.53 -8.08 8.79
CA LEU A 105 24.15 -7.76 10.07
C LEU A 105 25.50 -8.44 10.22
N GLU A 106 25.60 -9.73 9.87
CA GLU A 106 26.84 -10.52 9.89
C GLU A 106 27.86 -10.01 8.85
N LEU A 107 27.42 -9.77 7.62
CA LEU A 107 28.26 -9.28 6.51
C LEU A 107 28.98 -7.98 6.86
N THR A 108 28.30 -7.04 7.52
CA THR A 108 28.85 -5.71 7.83
C THR A 108 29.42 -5.62 9.25
N ASP A 109 29.38 -6.69 10.04
CA ASP A 109 29.83 -6.74 11.43
C ASP A 109 31.31 -6.38 11.62
N GLY A 110 32.18 -6.99 10.80
CA GLY A 110 33.61 -6.69 10.80
C GLY A 110 33.88 -5.21 10.52
N ALA A 111 33.19 -4.63 9.54
CA ALA A 111 33.35 -3.22 9.18
C ALA A 111 32.93 -2.28 10.31
N ARG A 112 31.80 -2.57 10.98
CA ARG A 112 31.32 -1.79 12.13
C ARG A 112 32.28 -1.88 13.32
N ARG A 113 32.82 -3.06 13.63
CA ARG A 113 33.83 -3.24 14.70
C ARG A 113 35.11 -2.47 14.40
N THR A 114 35.62 -2.56 13.17
CA THR A 114 36.82 -1.80 12.79
C THR A 114 36.58 -0.29 12.92
N LEU A 115 35.42 0.22 12.49
CA LEU A 115 35.05 1.63 12.68
C LEU A 115 35.02 2.03 14.16
N GLN A 116 34.47 1.18 15.04
CA GLN A 116 34.51 1.38 16.49
C GLN A 116 35.95 1.46 17.02
N GLU A 117 36.81 0.51 16.64
CA GLU A 117 38.20 0.42 17.09
C GLU A 117 39.04 1.62 16.67
N VAL A 118 38.78 2.17 15.48
CA VAL A 118 39.49 3.36 14.98
C VAL A 118 38.88 4.70 15.43
N GLY A 119 37.91 4.66 16.37
CA GLY A 119 37.33 5.85 16.99
C GLY A 119 36.17 6.51 16.22
N TYR A 120 35.55 5.79 15.28
CA TYR A 120 34.41 6.25 14.48
C TYR A 120 33.19 5.32 14.66
N PRO A 121 32.65 5.18 15.88
CA PRO A 121 31.50 4.30 16.14
C PRO A 121 30.31 4.67 15.24
N THR A 122 29.55 3.67 14.81
CA THR A 122 28.35 3.86 14.00
C THR A 122 27.27 2.87 14.41
N ASP A 123 26.03 3.34 14.49
CA ASP A 123 24.86 2.46 14.64
C ASP A 123 24.36 1.97 13.27
N ALA A 124 24.80 2.54 12.15
CA ALA A 124 24.30 2.15 10.84
C ALA A 124 24.68 0.70 10.49
N VAL A 125 23.69 -0.07 10.02
CA VAL A 125 23.92 -1.45 9.56
C VAL A 125 24.78 -1.50 8.30
N LEU A 126 24.56 -0.55 7.37
CA LEU A 126 25.15 -0.57 6.03
C LEU A 126 26.47 0.20 6.01
N VAL A 127 27.56 -0.56 6.07
CA VAL A 127 28.93 -0.06 5.95
C VAL A 127 29.61 -0.80 4.80
N SER A 128 30.25 -0.07 3.89
CA SER A 128 30.97 -0.66 2.74
C SER A 128 32.40 -0.14 2.65
N LEU A 129 33.22 -0.80 1.84
CA LEU A 129 34.46 -0.20 1.36
C LEU A 129 34.20 1.11 0.61
N SER A 130 35.10 2.08 0.77
CA SER A 130 35.07 3.32 0.02
C SER A 130 35.64 3.09 -1.38
N GLY A 131 34.88 3.38 -2.43
CA GLY A 131 35.35 3.28 -3.82
C GLY A 131 36.42 4.32 -4.24
N GLN A 132 36.85 5.17 -3.31
CA GLN A 132 37.86 6.21 -3.51
C GLN A 132 38.78 6.21 -2.28
N VAL A 133 39.75 5.30 -2.23
CA VAL A 133 40.78 5.30 -1.16
C VAL A 133 41.68 6.57 -1.23
N ASN A 134 41.58 7.33 -2.33
CA ASN A 134 42.45 8.47 -2.62
C ASN A 134 41.84 9.86 -2.33
N ALA A 135 40.61 9.96 -1.82
CA ALA A 135 40.05 11.24 -1.37
C ALA A 135 40.56 11.56 0.04
N ILE A 136 41.88 11.77 0.17
CA ILE A 136 42.51 12.30 1.38
C ILE A 136 42.17 13.80 1.46
N GLY A 137 40.89 14.10 1.68
CA GLY A 137 40.47 15.40 2.20
C GLY A 137 40.76 15.47 3.70
N ARG A 138 40.69 16.67 4.29
CA ARG A 138 41.01 16.91 5.72
C ARG A 138 40.20 16.08 6.74
N ASN A 139 39.22 15.28 6.29
CA ASN A 139 38.39 14.35 7.07
C ASN A 139 38.60 12.87 6.68
N ALA A 140 39.77 12.51 6.14
CA ALA A 140 40.06 11.14 5.72
C ALA A 140 40.01 10.18 6.92
N ARG A 141 39.06 9.24 6.90
CA ARG A 141 39.02 8.15 7.88
C ARG A 141 40.30 7.30 7.75
N PRO A 142 40.85 6.77 8.85
CA PRO A 142 42.07 5.97 8.83
C PRO A 142 41.89 4.61 8.13
N VAL A 143 40.64 4.25 7.82
CA VAL A 143 40.25 3.01 7.14
C VAL A 143 39.37 3.34 5.94
N PRO A 144 39.43 2.54 4.85
CA PRO A 144 38.67 2.80 3.63
C PRO A 144 37.21 2.33 3.78
N LEU A 145 36.50 2.80 4.81
CA LEU A 145 35.12 2.41 5.11
C LEU A 145 34.18 3.61 5.05
N THR A 146 33.02 3.42 4.43
CA THR A 146 31.95 4.42 4.27
C THR A 146 30.66 3.91 4.88
N VAL A 147 30.00 4.78 5.65
CA VAL A 147 28.63 4.56 6.15
C VAL A 147 27.66 5.05 5.09
N LEU A 148 26.74 4.18 4.65
CA LEU A 148 25.94 4.46 3.46
C LEU A 148 24.88 5.55 3.65
N VAL A 149 24.33 5.71 4.86
CA VAL A 149 23.35 6.79 5.15
C VAL A 149 23.97 8.18 5.04
N ASP A 150 25.28 8.30 5.29
CA ASP A 150 26.03 9.56 5.17
C ASP A 150 26.52 9.82 3.74
N ALA A 151 26.43 8.82 2.86
CA ALA A 151 26.89 8.95 1.48
C ALA A 151 25.93 9.81 0.66
N SER A 152 26.48 10.56 -0.30
CA SER A 152 25.64 11.34 -1.23
C SER A 152 24.69 10.42 -2.02
N THR A 153 23.50 10.94 -2.32
CA THR A 153 22.52 10.24 -3.16
C THR A 153 23.11 9.83 -4.51
N HIS A 154 24.03 10.63 -5.07
CA HIS A 154 24.71 10.27 -6.31
C HIS A 154 25.59 9.03 -6.15
N THR A 155 26.35 8.94 -5.05
CA THR A 155 27.20 7.78 -4.74
C THR A 155 26.37 6.51 -4.63
N ILE A 156 25.27 6.56 -3.87
CA ILE A 156 24.35 5.44 -3.67
C ILE A 156 23.74 5.02 -5.02
N ALA A 157 23.24 5.98 -5.80
CA ALA A 157 22.66 5.70 -7.12
C ALA A 157 23.67 5.06 -8.09
N ARG A 158 24.95 5.44 -7.99
CA ARG A 158 26.04 4.84 -8.79
C ARG A 158 26.27 3.37 -8.40
N TYR A 159 26.33 3.04 -7.11
CA TYR A 159 26.51 1.66 -6.65
C TYR A 159 25.35 0.76 -7.07
N LEU A 160 24.11 1.23 -6.88
CA LEU A 160 22.91 0.52 -7.33
C LEU A 160 22.89 0.31 -8.85
N ARG A 161 23.34 1.30 -9.64
CA ARG A 161 23.40 1.19 -11.09
C ARG A 161 24.49 0.22 -11.55
N ALA A 162 25.67 0.27 -10.93
CA ALA A 162 26.78 -0.62 -11.26
C ALA A 162 26.40 -2.08 -11.02
N TRP A 163 25.91 -2.40 -9.81
CA TRP A 163 25.47 -3.75 -9.47
C TRP A 163 24.36 -4.25 -10.40
N ARG A 164 23.33 -3.42 -10.68
CA ARG A 164 22.26 -3.82 -11.62
C ARG A 164 22.77 -4.03 -13.05
N GLY A 165 23.85 -3.38 -13.46
CA GLY A 165 24.47 -3.62 -14.77
C GLY A 165 24.96 -5.05 -14.96
N GLU A 166 25.27 -5.75 -13.87
CA GLU A 166 25.67 -7.16 -13.85
C GLU A 166 24.48 -8.12 -13.76
N HIS A 167 23.28 -7.60 -13.44
CA HIS A 167 22.05 -8.35 -13.20
C HIS A 167 20.90 -7.87 -14.10
N PRO A 168 20.97 -8.10 -15.42
CA PRO A 168 19.93 -7.67 -16.37
C PRO A 168 18.57 -8.32 -16.10
N GLU A 169 18.52 -9.50 -15.47
CA GLU A 169 17.30 -10.17 -15.01
C GLU A 169 16.54 -9.39 -13.92
N LEU A 170 17.21 -8.43 -13.28
CA LEU A 170 16.65 -7.53 -12.27
C LEU A 170 16.55 -6.09 -12.81
N ASP A 171 16.25 -5.90 -14.09
CA ASP A 171 16.08 -4.56 -14.69
C ASP A 171 14.99 -3.71 -14.00
N PHE A 172 14.03 -4.38 -13.34
CA PHE A 172 12.99 -3.78 -12.51
C PHE A 172 13.49 -3.28 -11.15
N ALA A 173 14.69 -3.67 -10.71
CA ALA A 173 15.28 -3.28 -9.43
C ALA A 173 15.85 -1.84 -9.45
N THR A 174 14.99 -0.87 -9.76
CA THR A 174 15.28 0.56 -9.62
C THR A 174 14.43 1.11 -8.47
N PRO A 175 14.87 2.16 -7.75
CA PRO A 175 14.04 2.76 -6.71
C PRO A 175 12.64 3.20 -7.17
N ILE A 176 12.44 3.43 -8.47
CA ILE A 176 11.14 3.79 -9.05
C ILE A 176 10.33 2.52 -9.38
N ARG A 177 10.87 1.60 -10.18
CA ARG A 177 10.17 0.35 -10.57
C ARG A 177 9.98 -0.64 -9.41
N LEU A 178 10.79 -0.56 -8.35
CA LEU A 178 10.54 -1.32 -7.13
C LEU A 178 9.31 -0.80 -6.39
N ARG A 179 9.10 0.52 -6.33
CA ARG A 179 7.88 1.09 -5.72
C ARG A 179 6.63 0.53 -6.41
N SER A 180 6.67 0.47 -7.73
CA SER A 180 5.68 -0.18 -8.59
C SER A 180 5.49 -1.67 -8.30
N TYR A 181 6.59 -2.43 -8.25
CA TYR A 181 6.56 -3.86 -7.96
C TYR A 181 5.95 -4.17 -6.59
N PHE A 182 6.32 -3.42 -5.55
CA PHE A 182 5.72 -3.60 -4.22
C PHE A 182 4.24 -3.26 -4.24
N ALA A 183 3.88 -2.09 -4.75
CA ALA A 183 2.49 -1.65 -4.76
C ALA A 183 1.54 -2.63 -5.49
N THR A 184 2.06 -3.48 -6.39
CA THR A 184 1.33 -4.55 -7.08
C THR A 184 1.43 -5.94 -6.47
N GLN A 185 2.60 -6.38 -6.00
CA GLN A 185 2.86 -7.77 -5.63
C GLN A 185 2.96 -7.99 -4.12
N VAL A 186 3.37 -6.96 -3.36
CA VAL A 186 3.71 -7.10 -1.94
C VAL A 186 3.42 -5.79 -1.22
N HIS A 187 2.50 -5.80 -0.25
CA HIS A 187 2.07 -4.58 0.47
C HIS A 187 3.28 -3.69 0.85
N PRO A 188 3.48 -2.52 0.18
CA PRO A 188 4.66 -1.69 0.38
C PRO A 188 4.71 -1.16 1.82
N GLN A 189 5.89 -1.25 2.43
CA GLN A 189 6.12 -0.88 3.82
C GLN A 189 6.80 0.50 3.93
N GLY A 190 6.40 1.30 4.92
CA GLY A 190 6.97 2.63 5.16
C GLY A 190 6.41 3.75 4.27
N HIS A 191 5.30 3.55 3.57
CA HIS A 191 4.49 4.58 2.91
C HIS A 191 3.10 4.69 3.54
N SER A 192 2.38 5.80 3.29
CA SER A 192 0.97 5.90 3.67
C SER A 192 0.15 5.18 2.63
N LEU A 193 -0.99 4.65 3.03
CA LEU A 193 -1.97 4.03 2.15
C LEU A 193 -2.21 4.90 0.90
N ASN A 194 -2.45 6.21 1.10
CA ASN A 194 -2.68 7.17 0.01
C ASN A 194 -1.52 7.27 -0.98
N THR A 195 -0.29 7.29 -0.47
CA THR A 195 0.91 7.36 -1.32
C THR A 195 1.10 6.09 -2.13
N ASN A 196 0.73 4.93 -1.57
CA ASN A 196 0.77 3.66 -2.30
C ASN A 196 -0.29 3.60 -3.41
N ILE A 197 -1.49 4.13 -3.15
CA ILE A 197 -2.58 4.25 -4.13
C ILE A 197 -2.18 5.19 -5.28
N ASP A 198 -1.66 6.38 -4.97
CA ASP A 198 -1.20 7.35 -5.98
C ASP A 198 -0.12 6.77 -6.92
N TYR A 199 0.77 5.92 -6.40
CA TYR A 199 1.79 5.26 -7.23
C TYR A 199 1.21 4.16 -8.11
N ASN A 200 0.29 3.34 -7.58
CA ASN A 200 -0.40 2.32 -8.36
C ASN A 200 -1.19 2.92 -9.54
N LEU A 201 -1.88 4.03 -9.30
CA LEU A 201 -2.70 4.69 -10.32
C LEU A 201 -1.88 5.39 -11.42
N ASN A 202 -0.59 5.65 -11.19
CA ASN A 202 0.26 6.36 -12.14
C ASN A 202 1.20 5.44 -12.94
N ASP A 203 1.33 4.17 -12.57
CA ASP A 203 2.27 3.24 -13.18
C ASP A 203 1.76 2.68 -14.54
N PRO A 204 2.50 2.87 -15.65
CA PRO A 204 2.16 2.31 -16.96
C PRO A 204 2.06 0.77 -16.98
N THR A 205 2.85 0.06 -16.17
CA THR A 205 2.84 -1.40 -16.06
C THR A 205 1.63 -1.87 -15.26
N VAL A 206 1.23 -1.15 -14.21
CA VAL A 206 -0.06 -1.38 -13.52
C VAL A 206 -1.20 -1.13 -14.49
N LYS A 207 -1.22 0.03 -15.15
CA LYS A 207 -2.22 0.35 -16.19
C LYS A 207 -2.30 -0.73 -17.27
N LYS A 208 -1.18 -1.33 -17.66
CA LYS A 208 -1.09 -2.38 -18.68
C LYS A 208 -1.38 -3.80 -18.16
N ALA A 209 -1.09 -4.12 -16.90
CA ALA A 209 -1.44 -5.39 -16.26
C ALA A 209 -2.91 -5.43 -15.79
N VAL A 210 -3.46 -4.25 -15.48
CA VAL A 210 -4.87 -4.00 -15.21
C VAL A 210 -5.71 -4.07 -16.49
N GLN A 211 -5.14 -3.74 -17.66
CA GLN A 211 -5.87 -3.69 -18.93
C GLN A 211 -6.48 -5.03 -19.41
N PRO A 212 -5.85 -6.22 -19.28
CA PRO A 212 -6.46 -7.48 -19.70
C PRO A 212 -7.28 -8.18 -18.60
N VAL A 213 -7.07 -7.84 -17.32
CA VAL A 213 -7.72 -8.52 -16.18
C VAL A 213 -8.93 -7.73 -15.65
N ILE A 214 -9.06 -6.43 -15.94
CA ILE A 214 -10.25 -5.63 -15.59
C ILE A 214 -11.29 -5.60 -16.71
N ALA A 215 -10.93 -5.92 -17.96
CA ALA A 215 -11.84 -5.71 -19.09
C ALA A 215 -12.97 -6.74 -19.25
N THR A 216 -12.99 -7.88 -18.54
CA THR A 216 -14.05 -8.89 -18.80
C THR A 216 -14.64 -9.61 -17.58
N VAL A 217 -14.07 -9.55 -16.36
CA VAL A 217 -14.60 -10.34 -15.23
C VAL A 217 -14.78 -9.58 -13.89
N LEU A 218 -14.12 -8.44 -13.63
CA LEU A 218 -14.15 -7.80 -12.30
C LEU A 218 -14.90 -6.48 -12.16
N GLN A 219 -15.30 -5.82 -13.26
CA GLN A 219 -16.03 -4.55 -13.15
C GLN A 219 -17.47 -4.72 -12.62
N ASP A 220 -18.05 -5.93 -12.68
CA ASP A 220 -19.40 -6.18 -12.20
C ASP A 220 -19.49 -6.75 -10.78
N HIS A 221 -18.40 -7.19 -10.14
CA HIS A 221 -18.49 -7.93 -8.85
C HIS A 221 -17.92 -7.25 -7.61
N PHE A 222 -16.91 -6.37 -7.69
CA PHE A 222 -16.30 -5.82 -6.46
C PHE A 222 -17.11 -4.66 -5.83
N HIS A 223 -17.86 -3.93 -6.65
CA HIS A 223 -18.75 -2.84 -6.21
C HIS A 223 -20.15 -2.97 -6.80
N ALA A 224 -20.60 -4.20 -7.09
CA ALA A 224 -21.95 -4.46 -7.53
C ALA A 224 -22.96 -3.85 -6.54
N VAL A 225 -24.06 -3.32 -7.06
CA VAL A 225 -25.24 -3.06 -6.24
C VAL A 225 -25.72 -4.40 -5.70
N GLN A 226 -25.74 -4.53 -4.37
CA GLN A 226 -26.27 -5.70 -3.68
C GLN A 226 -27.74 -5.53 -3.33
N ALA A 227 -28.22 -4.27 -3.29
CA ALA A 227 -29.63 -3.98 -3.18
C ALA A 227 -30.38 -4.59 -4.36
N ARG A 228 -31.58 -5.11 -4.09
CA ARG A 228 -32.42 -5.66 -5.14
C ARG A 228 -33.06 -4.52 -5.93
N VAL A 229 -32.97 -4.56 -7.25
CA VAL A 229 -33.47 -3.48 -8.12
C VAL A 229 -34.74 -3.93 -8.82
N VAL A 230 -35.82 -3.16 -8.65
CA VAL A 230 -37.16 -3.51 -9.15
C VAL A 230 -37.68 -2.38 -10.04
N ASN A 231 -37.99 -2.73 -11.29
CA ASN A 231 -38.58 -1.80 -12.24
C ASN A 231 -40.11 -1.85 -12.17
N GLY A 232 -40.68 -1.10 -11.22
CA GLY A 232 -42.13 -1.03 -10.99
C GLY A 232 -42.47 -1.26 -9.51
N SER A 233 -43.62 -1.89 -9.26
CA SER A 233 -43.98 -2.40 -7.93
C SER A 233 -43.27 -3.71 -7.66
N ALA A 234 -42.76 -3.88 -6.44
CA ALA A 234 -42.22 -5.15 -6.00
C ALA A 234 -43.31 -6.23 -5.95
N THR A 235 -42.90 -7.45 -6.26
CA THR A 235 -43.69 -8.68 -6.10
C THR A 235 -43.13 -9.51 -4.96
N VAL A 236 -43.85 -10.57 -4.58
CA VAL A 236 -43.41 -11.48 -3.50
C VAL A 236 -42.04 -12.11 -3.78
N ASP A 237 -41.72 -12.35 -5.04
CA ASP A 237 -40.43 -12.94 -5.45
C ASP A 237 -39.28 -11.94 -5.42
N ASP A 238 -39.62 -10.64 -5.45
CA ASP A 238 -38.67 -9.55 -5.26
C ASP A 238 -38.29 -9.34 -3.79
N LEU A 239 -38.84 -10.09 -2.82
CA LEU A 239 -38.41 -9.98 -1.41
C LEU A 239 -37.74 -11.28 -0.92
N PRO A 240 -36.80 -11.21 0.04
CA PRO A 240 -36.33 -12.38 0.77
C PRO A 240 -37.51 -13.13 1.39
N LEU A 241 -37.42 -14.47 1.47
CA LEU A 241 -38.49 -15.33 1.99
C LEU A 241 -39.04 -14.83 3.33
N ASP A 242 -38.14 -14.50 4.24
CA ASP A 242 -38.46 -14.08 5.61
C ASP A 242 -39.03 -12.66 5.70
N SER A 243 -38.92 -11.87 4.62
CA SER A 243 -39.40 -10.49 4.55
C SER A 243 -40.61 -10.31 3.65
N ARG A 244 -41.19 -11.38 3.09
CA ARG A 244 -42.36 -11.29 2.20
C ARG A 244 -43.58 -10.62 2.84
N GLY A 245 -43.68 -10.67 4.17
CA GLY A 245 -44.75 -10.05 4.94
C GLY A 245 -44.80 -8.51 4.85
N VAL A 246 -43.72 -7.86 4.40
CA VAL A 246 -43.64 -6.39 4.35
C VAL A 246 -43.87 -5.81 2.95
N LEU A 247 -44.32 -6.62 1.99
CA LEU A 247 -44.45 -6.24 0.58
C LEU A 247 -45.32 -4.99 0.37
N GLU A 248 -46.44 -4.89 1.06
CA GLU A 248 -47.36 -3.76 0.95
C GLU A 248 -46.74 -2.47 1.51
N GLU A 249 -46.00 -2.58 2.61
CA GLU A 249 -45.24 -1.45 3.19
C GLU A 249 -44.08 -1.01 2.28
N VAL A 250 -43.42 -1.95 1.61
CA VAL A 250 -42.42 -1.65 0.58
C VAL A 250 -43.06 -0.97 -0.62
N ASN A 251 -44.21 -1.41 -1.10
CA ASN A 251 -44.85 -0.80 -2.29
C ASN A 251 -45.48 0.57 -2.00
N SER A 252 -46.06 0.75 -0.82
CA SER A 252 -46.62 2.03 -0.36
C SER A 252 -45.54 3.08 -0.01
N GLY A 253 -44.30 2.64 0.20
CA GLY A 253 -43.18 3.50 0.58
C GLY A 253 -43.07 3.74 2.09
N ALA A 254 -43.86 3.05 2.91
CA ALA A 254 -43.77 3.13 4.38
C ALA A 254 -42.40 2.68 4.92
N ARG A 255 -41.66 1.88 4.15
CA ARG A 255 -40.30 1.43 4.44
C ARG A 255 -39.20 2.16 3.67
N ASP A 256 -39.55 3.25 3.00
CA ASP A 256 -38.57 4.06 2.28
C ASP A 256 -37.60 4.71 3.26
N THR A 257 -36.32 4.44 3.03
CA THR A 257 -35.19 5.21 3.55
C THR A 257 -34.91 6.38 2.59
N VAL A 258 -33.70 6.92 2.59
CA VAL A 258 -33.34 8.07 1.74
C VAL A 258 -33.51 7.73 0.26
N ALA A 259 -32.91 6.66 -0.26
CA ALA A 259 -32.90 6.34 -1.70
C ALA A 259 -33.21 4.86 -2.03
N SER A 260 -33.77 4.12 -1.07
CA SER A 260 -34.19 2.72 -1.21
C SER A 260 -35.23 2.36 -0.14
N ALA A 261 -35.94 1.25 -0.26
CA ALA A 261 -36.71 0.65 0.83
C ALA A 261 -35.87 -0.35 1.63
N CYS A 262 -36.16 -0.55 2.92
CA CYS A 262 -35.52 -1.58 3.76
C CYS A 262 -36.54 -2.65 4.15
N VAL A 263 -36.27 -3.92 3.84
CA VAL A 263 -37.21 -5.01 4.15
C VAL A 263 -37.08 -5.52 5.59
N ASP A 264 -35.88 -5.44 6.17
CA ASP A 264 -35.60 -5.83 7.54
C ASP A 264 -34.48 -4.95 8.13
N HIS A 265 -34.86 -4.08 9.07
CA HIS A 265 -33.92 -3.20 9.75
C HIS A 265 -33.47 -3.77 11.11
N GLU A 266 -34.14 -4.78 11.64
CA GLU A 266 -33.82 -5.39 12.93
C GLU A 266 -32.71 -6.44 12.79
N HIS A 267 -32.53 -7.00 11.60
CA HIS A 267 -31.50 -8.00 11.30
C HIS A 267 -30.65 -7.58 10.10
N ALA A 268 -29.58 -6.82 10.35
CA ALA A 268 -28.61 -6.50 9.31
C ALA A 268 -27.94 -7.79 8.77
N PRO A 269 -27.68 -7.94 7.46
CA PRO A 269 -27.19 -9.21 6.88
C PRO A 269 -25.86 -9.72 7.45
N ASP A 270 -24.96 -8.81 7.83
CA ASP A 270 -23.61 -9.18 8.30
C ASP A 270 -23.58 -9.47 9.81
N THR A 271 -24.36 -8.73 10.60
CA THR A 271 -24.30 -8.78 12.08
C THR A 271 -25.52 -9.44 12.72
N HIS A 272 -26.64 -9.54 11.99
CA HIS A 272 -27.95 -9.97 12.49
C HIS A 272 -28.49 -9.12 13.66
N GLU A 273 -27.96 -7.90 13.82
CA GLU A 273 -28.38 -6.91 14.82
C GLU A 273 -29.14 -5.74 14.15
N PRO A 274 -29.85 -4.90 14.92
CA PRO A 274 -30.50 -3.71 14.39
C PRO A 274 -29.51 -2.82 13.62
N CYS A 275 -29.89 -2.46 12.39
CA CYS A 275 -29.02 -1.76 11.46
C CYS A 275 -28.70 -0.35 11.96
N ARG A 276 -27.39 -0.06 12.08
CA ARG A 276 -26.84 1.26 12.40
C ARG A 276 -25.94 1.82 11.29
N ALA A 277 -25.97 1.17 10.13
CA ALA A 277 -25.18 1.61 8.99
C ALA A 277 -25.78 2.89 8.39
N SER A 278 -24.92 3.75 7.86
CA SER A 278 -25.37 4.92 7.09
C SER A 278 -26.23 4.47 5.90
N PHE A 279 -27.26 5.25 5.55
CA PHE A 279 -28.11 4.95 4.39
C PHE A 279 -27.33 4.95 3.06
N LEU A 280 -26.12 5.53 2.99
CA LEU A 280 -25.22 5.36 1.84
C LEU A 280 -24.84 3.90 1.58
N THR A 281 -24.85 3.07 2.63
CA THR A 281 -24.53 1.64 2.56
C THR A 281 -25.72 0.80 2.08
N CYS A 282 -26.93 1.36 1.97
CA CYS A 282 -28.11 0.60 1.53
C CYS A 282 -27.91 -0.04 0.14
N PHE A 283 -27.22 0.61 -0.79
CA PHE A 283 -26.91 0.01 -2.11
C PHE A 283 -25.99 -1.21 -2.05
N ALA A 284 -25.34 -1.43 -0.90
CA ALA A 284 -24.48 -2.56 -0.60
C ALA A 284 -25.14 -3.56 0.38
N CYS A 285 -26.44 -3.46 0.62
CA CYS A 285 -27.17 -4.30 1.57
C CYS A 285 -28.20 -5.16 0.86
N THR A 286 -28.27 -6.45 1.17
CA THR A 286 -29.25 -7.38 0.60
C THR A 286 -30.67 -7.16 1.11
N ASN A 287 -30.85 -6.44 2.24
CA ASN A 287 -32.16 -6.04 2.74
C ASN A 287 -32.72 -4.79 2.03
N ALA A 288 -31.93 -4.13 1.18
CA ALA A 288 -32.37 -2.94 0.49
C ALA A 288 -33.05 -3.27 -0.85
N VAL A 289 -34.13 -2.57 -1.16
CA VAL A 289 -34.84 -2.65 -2.44
C VAL A 289 -34.89 -1.27 -3.08
N VAL A 290 -34.34 -1.14 -4.28
CA VAL A 290 -34.37 0.09 -5.08
C VAL A 290 -35.49 -0.03 -6.12
N LEU A 291 -36.53 0.78 -5.96
CA LEU A 291 -37.69 0.83 -6.86
C LEU A 291 -37.58 2.05 -7.78
N LYS A 292 -38.30 2.01 -8.91
CA LYS A 292 -38.35 3.11 -9.89
C LYS A 292 -38.66 4.48 -9.26
N ARG A 293 -39.54 4.53 -8.26
CA ARG A 293 -39.89 5.77 -7.55
C ARG A 293 -38.72 6.41 -6.79
N HIS A 294 -37.66 5.66 -6.49
CA HIS A 294 -36.47 6.17 -5.81
C HIS A 294 -35.51 6.87 -6.77
N LEU A 295 -35.68 6.71 -8.08
CA LEU A 295 -34.74 7.21 -9.09
C LEU A 295 -34.43 8.70 -8.98
N PRO A 296 -35.40 9.62 -8.76
CA PRO A 296 -35.07 11.04 -8.60
C PRO A 296 -34.06 11.30 -7.47
N ARG A 297 -34.18 10.58 -6.34
CA ARG A 297 -33.23 10.68 -5.22
C ARG A 297 -31.90 9.99 -5.50
N VAL A 298 -31.92 8.87 -6.22
CA VAL A 298 -30.67 8.20 -6.67
C VAL A 298 -29.89 9.14 -7.59
N VAL A 299 -30.56 9.84 -8.50
CA VAL A 299 -29.96 10.88 -9.36
C VAL A 299 -29.44 12.04 -8.53
N ALA A 300 -30.24 12.59 -7.61
CA ALA A 300 -29.81 13.70 -6.76
C ALA A 300 -28.56 13.32 -5.92
N LEU A 301 -28.52 12.10 -5.40
CA LEU A 301 -27.40 11.58 -4.63
C LEU A 301 -26.16 11.38 -5.50
N HIS A 302 -26.33 10.85 -6.72
CA HIS A 302 -25.25 10.74 -7.70
C HIS A 302 -24.62 12.11 -8.00
N ASP A 303 -25.45 13.09 -8.33
CA ASP A 303 -24.99 14.43 -8.72
C ASP A 303 -24.32 15.15 -7.54
N HIS A 304 -24.83 14.96 -6.31
CA HIS A 304 -24.17 15.45 -5.10
C HIS A 304 -22.79 14.82 -4.90
N LEU A 305 -22.67 13.50 -5.06
CA LEU A 305 -21.41 12.79 -4.94
C LEU A 305 -20.42 13.22 -6.03
N GLU A 306 -20.84 13.37 -7.29
CA GLU A 306 -19.99 13.92 -8.35
C GLU A 306 -19.51 15.35 -8.04
N GLY A 307 -20.39 16.20 -7.50
CA GLY A 307 -20.01 17.53 -7.02
C GLY A 307 -18.95 17.48 -5.92
N LEU A 308 -19.12 16.57 -4.94
CA LEU A 308 -18.13 16.34 -3.88
C LEU A 308 -16.81 15.82 -4.43
N ARG A 309 -16.81 14.97 -5.47
CA ARG A 309 -15.59 14.40 -6.06
C ARG A 309 -14.63 15.48 -6.56
N ALA A 310 -15.16 16.58 -7.11
CA ALA A 310 -14.36 17.69 -7.62
C ALA A 310 -13.61 18.46 -6.51
N VAL A 311 -14.12 18.44 -5.28
CA VAL A 311 -13.59 19.23 -4.15
C VAL A 311 -12.99 18.38 -3.03
N THR A 312 -13.13 17.05 -3.11
CA THR A 312 -12.64 16.10 -2.11
C THR A 312 -11.25 15.58 -2.50
N PRO A 313 -10.25 15.62 -1.61
CA PRO A 313 -8.95 14.99 -1.87
C PRO A 313 -9.12 13.50 -2.24
N ALA A 314 -8.41 13.04 -3.28
CA ALA A 314 -8.60 11.71 -3.88
C ALA A 314 -8.63 10.56 -2.86
N HIS A 315 -7.73 10.56 -1.89
CA HIS A 315 -7.71 9.53 -0.85
C HIS A 315 -8.95 9.51 0.07
N LEU A 316 -9.52 10.67 0.36
CA LEU A 316 -10.71 10.79 1.19
C LEU A 316 -11.94 10.34 0.40
N TRP A 317 -11.95 10.66 -0.90
CA TRP A 317 -12.93 10.15 -1.84
C TRP A 317 -12.90 8.63 -1.95
N ASP A 318 -11.71 8.05 -2.17
CA ASP A 318 -11.53 6.60 -2.33
C ASP A 318 -11.96 5.83 -1.08
N SER A 319 -11.59 6.33 0.10
CA SER A 319 -11.92 5.67 1.38
C SER A 319 -13.37 5.82 1.82
N ARG A 320 -14.08 6.89 1.44
CA ARG A 320 -15.41 7.21 1.99
C ARG A 320 -16.55 7.17 0.98
N PHE A 321 -16.29 7.42 -0.29
CA PHE A 321 -17.35 7.71 -1.27
C PHE A 321 -17.24 6.91 -2.56
N ALA A 322 -16.04 6.52 -3.01
CA ALA A 322 -15.85 5.88 -4.31
C ALA A 322 -16.68 4.60 -4.49
N ALA A 323 -16.72 3.72 -3.49
CA ALA A 323 -17.51 2.49 -3.55
C ALA A 323 -19.03 2.76 -3.58
N HIS A 324 -19.51 3.77 -2.85
CA HIS A 324 -20.92 4.16 -2.87
C HIS A 324 -21.30 4.80 -4.21
N HIS A 325 -20.44 5.71 -4.70
CA HIS A 325 -20.58 6.34 -6.00
C HIS A 325 -20.63 5.32 -7.13
N ALA A 326 -19.73 4.33 -7.14
CA ALA A 326 -19.72 3.28 -8.16
C ALA A 326 -21.03 2.48 -8.19
N ARG A 327 -21.58 2.11 -7.03
CA ARG A 327 -22.88 1.41 -6.93
C ARG A 327 -24.01 2.26 -7.47
N ILE A 328 -24.07 3.53 -7.05
CA ILE A 328 -25.10 4.47 -7.50
C ILE A 328 -25.00 4.71 -9.01
N ALA A 329 -23.79 4.96 -9.53
CA ALA A 329 -23.56 5.15 -10.96
C ALA A 329 -24.00 3.92 -11.77
N SER A 330 -23.81 2.70 -11.24
CA SER A 330 -24.26 1.47 -11.90
C SER A 330 -25.79 1.38 -12.04
N LEU A 331 -26.58 1.93 -11.09
CA LEU A 331 -28.04 2.03 -11.21
C LEU A 331 -28.49 2.96 -12.34
N LEU A 332 -27.66 3.94 -12.67
CA LEU A 332 -27.94 4.97 -13.66
C LEU A 332 -27.37 4.63 -15.05
N VAL A 333 -26.84 3.42 -15.24
CA VAL A 333 -26.44 2.94 -16.57
C VAL A 333 -27.68 2.71 -17.42
N PRO A 334 -27.82 3.39 -18.59
CA PRO A 334 -29.00 3.25 -19.44
C PRO A 334 -29.28 1.80 -19.83
N ASN A 335 -30.53 1.37 -19.68
CA ASN A 335 -31.02 0.04 -20.04
C ASN A 335 -30.36 -1.13 -19.26
N ARG A 336 -29.64 -0.87 -18.16
CA ARG A 336 -29.12 -1.92 -17.28
C ARG A 336 -30.19 -2.41 -16.30
N HIS A 337 -30.74 -1.48 -15.51
CA HIS A 337 -31.78 -1.77 -14.52
C HIS A 337 -33.09 -1.01 -14.80
N PHE A 338 -32.97 0.18 -15.38
CA PHE A 338 -34.08 1.05 -15.75
C PHE A 338 -33.92 1.49 -17.21
N SER A 339 -35.05 1.78 -17.87
CA SER A 339 -35.01 2.25 -19.25
C SER A 339 -34.36 3.64 -19.33
N ASN A 340 -33.76 3.97 -20.47
CA ASN A 340 -33.20 5.31 -20.66
C ASN A 340 -34.25 6.43 -20.47
N SER A 341 -35.51 6.19 -20.87
CA SER A 341 -36.61 7.13 -20.63
C SER A 341 -36.91 7.34 -19.15
N ASP A 342 -36.83 6.29 -18.33
CA ASP A 342 -37.06 6.38 -16.90
C ASP A 342 -35.95 7.20 -16.21
N LEU A 343 -34.71 7.02 -16.64
CA LEU A 343 -33.58 7.79 -16.12
C LEU A 343 -33.66 9.27 -16.52
N LEU A 344 -34.08 9.57 -17.75
CA LEU A 344 -34.29 10.94 -18.21
C LEU A 344 -35.44 11.62 -17.48
N ALA A 345 -36.57 10.92 -17.30
CA ALA A 345 -37.69 11.42 -16.51
C ALA A 345 -37.27 11.68 -15.06
N ALA A 346 -36.60 10.72 -14.42
CA ALA A 346 -36.11 10.88 -13.05
C ALA A 346 -35.16 12.07 -12.88
N ARG A 347 -34.32 12.38 -13.87
CA ARG A 347 -33.46 13.58 -13.87
C ARG A 347 -34.28 14.87 -13.97
N ALA A 348 -35.36 14.87 -14.74
CA ALA A 348 -36.25 16.02 -14.85
C ALA A 348 -37.10 16.22 -13.57
N ASP A 349 -37.45 15.12 -12.90
CA ASP A 349 -38.37 15.10 -11.77
C ASP A 349 -37.69 15.32 -10.40
N VAL A 350 -36.37 15.56 -10.35
CA VAL A 350 -35.65 15.80 -9.08
C VAL A 350 -36.15 17.07 -8.39
N THR A 351 -36.81 16.89 -7.24
CA THR A 351 -37.38 17.99 -6.46
C THR A 351 -36.37 18.61 -5.46
N ASP A 352 -36.72 19.77 -4.90
CA ASP A 352 -35.96 20.35 -3.80
C ASP A 352 -36.03 19.50 -2.52
N THR A 353 -37.14 18.80 -2.31
CA THR A 353 -37.26 17.82 -1.22
C THR A 353 -36.25 16.69 -1.37
N ASP A 354 -36.05 16.17 -2.59
CA ASP A 354 -35.05 15.13 -2.84
C ASP A 354 -33.63 15.63 -2.56
N ARG A 355 -33.32 16.87 -2.98
CA ARG A 355 -32.03 17.52 -2.70
C ARG A 355 -31.81 17.74 -1.19
N ASP A 356 -32.84 18.16 -0.45
CA ASP A 356 -32.77 18.33 1.00
C ASP A 356 -32.51 17.00 1.73
N GLN A 357 -33.21 15.93 1.34
CA GLN A 357 -33.00 14.60 1.91
C GLN A 357 -31.56 14.10 1.66
N VAL A 358 -31.02 14.32 0.46
CA VAL A 358 -29.61 14.02 0.15
C VAL A 358 -28.67 14.86 1.01
N ASN A 359 -28.89 16.17 1.15
CA ASN A 359 -28.04 17.02 1.98
C ASN A 359 -28.04 16.58 3.44
N ARG A 360 -29.20 16.20 3.98
CA ARG A 360 -29.34 15.66 5.34
C ARG A 360 -28.60 14.33 5.53
N LEU A 361 -28.62 13.44 4.53
CA LEU A 361 -27.85 12.20 4.51
C LEU A 361 -26.36 12.49 4.59
N MET A 362 -25.89 13.38 3.72
CA MET A 362 -24.47 13.69 3.60
C MET A 362 -23.92 14.43 4.83
N ASN A 363 -24.78 15.21 5.50
CA ASN A 363 -24.49 15.84 6.79
C ASN A 363 -24.70 14.92 8.00
N ARG A 364 -25.03 13.64 7.80
CA ARG A 364 -25.22 12.63 8.86
C ARG A 364 -26.27 13.02 9.91
N THR A 365 -27.29 13.79 9.51
CA THR A 365 -28.35 14.23 10.44
C THR A 365 -29.28 13.12 10.92
N TRP A 366 -29.11 11.90 10.42
CA TRP A 366 -29.82 10.69 10.85
C TRP A 366 -28.91 9.61 11.46
N ASP A 367 -27.62 9.91 11.69
CA ASP A 367 -26.65 8.98 12.31
C ASP A 367 -26.65 9.08 13.86
N THR A 368 -27.64 9.76 14.46
CA THR A 368 -27.93 9.82 15.92
C THR A 368 -28.98 8.80 16.29
#